data_AF-A0A4Z2EXV2-F1
#
_entry.id   AF-A0A4Z2EXV2-F1
#
_cell.length_a   1.000
_cell.length_b   1.000
_cell.length_c   1.000
_cell.angle_alpha   90.00
_cell.angle_beta   90.00
_cell.angle_gamma   90.00
#
_symmetry.space_group_name_H-M   'P 1'
#
loop_
_entity.id
_entity.type
_entity.pdbx_description
1 polymer ?
#
loop_
_entity_poly.entity_id
_entity_poly.type
_entity_poly.pdbx_seq_one_letter_code
_entity_poly.pdbx_strand_id
1 'polypeptide(L)'
;MLPPVTLVVQWAEVTQLEKNATLVFPESVRVTTRLTEHFFSMFLNINDTFRLMEQLATIAMRQLLDNEAFAADRSLPRAGKTLRNVSALKRSHSVKVSDA
;
A
#
# COMPACT_ATOMS: atom_id res chain seq x y z
N MET A 1 -16.04 22.51 -23.94
CA MET A 1 -15.47 21.20 -23.56
C MET A 1 -15.65 21.06 -22.06
N LEU A 2 -16.40 20.07 -21.58
CA LEU A 2 -16.52 19.85 -20.14
C LEU A 2 -15.17 19.33 -19.60
N PRO A 3 -14.79 19.69 -18.37
CA PRO A 3 -13.60 19.15 -17.75
C PRO A 3 -13.74 17.63 -17.54
N PRO A 4 -12.62 16.88 -17.55
CA PRO A 4 -12.67 15.46 -17.22
C PRO A 4 -13.13 15.26 -15.78
N VAL A 5 -13.93 14.23 -15.57
CA VAL A 5 -14.37 13.81 -14.23
C VAL A 5 -13.33 12.87 -13.66
N THR A 6 -12.92 13.10 -12.41
CA THR A 6 -11.99 12.25 -11.66
C THR A 6 -12.64 11.74 -10.39
N LEU A 7 -12.46 10.45 -10.11
CA LEU A 7 -12.89 9.79 -8.88
C LEU A 7 -11.66 9.24 -8.18
N VAL A 8 -11.44 9.63 -6.93
CA VAL A 8 -10.33 9.14 -6.10
C VAL A 8 -10.94 8.49 -4.86
N VAL A 9 -10.66 7.20 -4.68
CA VAL A 9 -11.11 6.40 -3.53
C VAL A 9 -9.89 5.81 -2.85
N GLN A 10 -9.81 5.90 -1.53
CA GLN A 10 -8.75 5.22 -0.78
C GLN A 10 -9.08 3.74 -0.63
N TRP A 11 -8.10 2.86 -0.87
CA TRP A 11 -8.28 1.41 -0.71
C TRP A 11 -8.66 0.99 0.72
N ALA A 12 -8.26 1.78 1.71
CA ALA A 12 -8.64 1.62 3.11
C ALA A 12 -10.14 1.86 3.38
N GLU A 13 -10.83 2.60 2.51
CA GLU A 13 -12.26 2.93 2.65
C GLU A 13 -13.16 1.92 1.92
N VAL A 14 -12.59 1.08 1.07
CA VAL A 14 -13.31 0.02 0.35
C VAL A 14 -13.71 -1.06 1.35
N THR A 15 -15.01 -1.28 1.49
CA THR A 15 -15.59 -2.27 2.41
C THR A 15 -15.96 -3.56 1.70
N GLN A 16 -16.26 -3.50 0.40
CA GLN A 16 -16.68 -4.66 -0.39
C GLN A 16 -16.29 -4.47 -1.86
N LEU A 17 -15.81 -5.56 -2.46
CA LEU A 17 -15.43 -5.68 -3.86
C LEU A 17 -16.16 -6.88 -4.43
N GLU A 18 -17.00 -6.66 -5.44
CA GLU A 18 -17.77 -7.74 -6.08
C GLU A 18 -17.77 -7.62 -7.59
N LYS A 19 -17.68 -8.77 -8.27
CA LYS A 19 -18.04 -8.84 -9.69
C LYS A 19 -19.55 -8.83 -9.78
N ASN A 20 -20.09 -7.88 -10.53
CA ASN A 20 -21.51 -7.69 -10.70
C ASN A 20 -21.86 -7.67 -12.20
N ALA A 21 -23.00 -8.26 -12.54
CA ALA A 21 -23.60 -8.17 -13.85
C ALA A 21 -24.98 -7.55 -13.68
N THR A 22 -25.19 -6.38 -14.29
CA THR A 22 -26.49 -5.72 -14.35
C THR A 22 -27.01 -5.75 -15.78
N LEU A 23 -28.31 -5.52 -15.97
CA LEU A 23 -28.93 -5.51 -17.31
C LEU A 23 -28.25 -4.51 -18.26
N VAL A 24 -27.70 -3.42 -17.72
CA VAL A 24 -26.99 -2.37 -18.46
C VAL A 24 -25.48 -2.57 -18.54
N PHE A 25 -24.89 -3.32 -17.60
CA PHE A 25 -23.45 -3.61 -17.57
C PHE A 25 -23.21 -5.11 -17.36
N PRO A 26 -23.01 -5.88 -18.45
CA PRO A 26 -22.89 -7.33 -18.38
C PRO A 26 -21.65 -7.80 -17.61
N GLU A 27 -20.59 -6.99 -17.57
CA GLU A 27 -19.38 -7.25 -16.78
C GLU A 27 -18.94 -5.96 -16.07
N SER A 28 -19.14 -5.94 -14.76
CA SER A 28 -18.77 -4.80 -13.93
C SER A 28 -18.15 -5.22 -12.60
N VAL A 29 -17.38 -4.34 -12.00
CA VAL A 29 -16.89 -4.47 -10.62
C VAL A 29 -17.60 -3.41 -9.80
N ARG A 30 -18.29 -3.84 -8.75
CA ARG A 30 -18.87 -2.99 -7.72
C ARG A 30 -17.82 -2.76 -6.64
N VAL A 31 -17.54 -1.49 -6.37
CA VAL A 31 -16.69 -1.04 -5.27
C VAL A 31 -17.59 -0.31 -4.30
N THR A 32 -17.80 -0.91 -3.13
CA THR A 32 -18.57 -0.29 -2.05
C THR A 32 -17.60 0.34 -1.06
N THR A 33 -17.85 1.61 -0.75
CA THR A 33 -17.20 2.34 0.33
C THR A 33 -18.20 2.52 1.48
N ARG A 34 -17.77 3.17 2.57
CA ARG A 34 -18.66 3.50 3.69
C ARG A 34 -19.78 4.48 3.33
N LEU A 35 -19.62 5.25 2.25
CA LEU A 35 -20.52 6.35 1.89
C LEU A 35 -21.31 6.06 0.62
N THR A 36 -20.67 5.43 -0.37
CA THR A 36 -21.21 5.26 -1.73
C THR A 36 -20.74 3.97 -2.38
N GLU A 37 -21.48 3.54 -3.40
CA GLU A 37 -21.10 2.44 -4.29
C GLU A 37 -20.73 2.97 -5.67
N HIS A 38 -19.71 2.38 -6.28
CA HIS A 38 -19.24 2.72 -7.61
C HIS A 38 -19.20 1.47 -8.49
N PHE A 39 -19.68 1.62 -9.73
CA PHE A 39 -19.67 0.54 -10.72
C PHE A 39 -18.70 0.90 -11.84
N PHE A 40 -17.69 0.05 -11.99
CA PHE A 40 -16.74 0.13 -13.10
C PHE A 40 -17.08 -0.97 -14.08
N SER A 41 -17.13 -0.65 -15.37
CA SER A 41 -17.42 -1.61 -16.45
C SER A 41 -16.46 -1.37 -17.62
N MET A 42 -16.66 -2.07 -18.75
CA MET A 42 -15.80 -1.96 -19.95
C MET A 42 -14.34 -2.37 -19.71
N PHE A 43 -14.12 -3.32 -18.80
CA PHE A 43 -12.79 -3.89 -18.59
C PHE A 43 -12.38 -4.74 -19.78
N LEU A 44 -11.11 -4.67 -20.19
CA LEU A 44 -10.55 -5.61 -21.18
C LEU A 44 -10.45 -7.04 -20.61
N ASN A 45 -10.12 -7.15 -19.33
CA ASN A 45 -10.13 -8.40 -18.58
C ASN A 45 -10.55 -8.13 -17.13
N ILE A 46 -11.81 -8.40 -16.82
CA ILE A 46 -12.37 -8.17 -15.49
C ILE A 46 -11.74 -9.08 -14.43
N ASN A 47 -11.30 -10.29 -14.79
CA ASN A 47 -10.78 -11.25 -13.81
C ASN A 47 -9.43 -10.79 -13.24
N ASP A 48 -8.51 -10.39 -14.11
CA ASP A 48 -7.20 -9.90 -13.69
C ASP A 48 -7.32 -8.55 -12.99
N THR A 49 -8.19 -7.67 -13.51
CA THR A 49 -8.44 -6.38 -12.88
C THR A 49 -9.01 -6.54 -11.48
N PHE A 50 -10.01 -7.42 -11.31
CA PHE A 50 -10.60 -7.67 -9.99
C PHE A 50 -9.58 -8.22 -9.01
N ARG A 51 -8.76 -9.20 -9.42
CA ARG A 51 -7.68 -9.74 -8.59
C ARG A 51 -6.68 -8.66 -8.16
N LEU A 52 -6.35 -7.72 -9.05
CA LEU A 52 -5.49 -6.60 -8.72
C LEU A 52 -6.16 -5.67 -7.70
N MET A 53 -7.44 -5.37 -7.85
CA MET A 53 -8.19 -4.56 -6.87
C MET A 53 -8.23 -5.23 -5.49
N GLU A 54 -8.44 -6.55 -5.43
CA GLU A 54 -8.39 -7.33 -4.19
C GLU A 54 -7.01 -7.25 -3.51
N GLN A 55 -5.93 -7.32 -4.28
CA GLN A 55 -4.57 -7.18 -3.77
C GLN A 55 -4.34 -5.79 -3.18
N LEU A 56 -4.81 -4.73 -3.85
CA LEU A 56 -4.67 -3.36 -3.37
C LEU A 56 -5.45 -3.14 -2.07
N ALA A 57 -6.68 -3.64 -1.98
CA ALA A 57 -7.46 -3.62 -0.74
C ALA A 57 -6.73 -4.39 0.38
N THR A 58 -6.18 -5.57 0.07
CA THR A 58 -5.44 -6.40 1.04
C THR A 58 -4.21 -5.69 1.57
N ILE A 59 -3.43 -5.04 0.69
CA ILE A 59 -2.23 -4.27 1.09
C ILE A 59 -2.64 -3.11 1.99
N ALA A 60 -3.70 -2.37 1.64
CA ALA A 60 -4.19 -1.25 2.43
C ALA A 60 -4.66 -1.70 3.83
N MET A 61 -5.40 -2.81 3.93
CA MET A 61 -5.80 -3.38 5.22
C MET A 61 -4.60 -3.78 6.07
N ARG A 62 -3.60 -4.43 5.48
CA ARG A 62 -2.35 -4.78 6.20
C ARG A 62 -1.62 -3.54 6.70
N GLN A 63 -1.48 -2.51 5.86
CA GLN A 63 -0.87 -1.26 6.27
C GLN A 63 -1.63 -0.57 7.41
N LEU A 64 -2.96 -0.62 7.41
CA LEU A 64 -3.76 -0.10 8.53
C LEU A 64 -3.47 -0.85 9.83
N LEU A 65 -3.46 -2.18 9.80
CA LEU A 65 -3.20 -3.03 10.98
C LEU A 65 -1.76 -2.90 11.49
N ASP A 66 -0.78 -2.87 10.58
CA ASP A 66 0.64 -2.72 10.92
C ASP A 66 0.92 -1.34 11.55
N ASN A 67 0.22 -0.29 11.09
CA ASN A 67 0.32 1.04 11.68
C ASN A 67 -0.32 1.13 13.08
N GLU A 68 -1.44 0.43 13.34
CA GLU A 68 -2.05 0.32 14.67
C GLU A 68 -1.11 -0.40 15.67
N ALA A 69 -0.47 -1.49 15.24
CA ALA A 69 0.51 -2.21 16.04
C ALA A 69 1.71 -1.33 16.43
N PHE A 70 2.13 -0.42 15.53
CA PHE A 70 3.18 0.56 15.81
C PHE A 70 2.71 1.74 16.67
N ALA A 71 1.41 2.08 16.64
CA ALA A 71 0.82 3.12 17.47
C ALA A 71 0.71 2.67 18.94
N ALA A 72 0.39 1.40 19.19
CA ALA A 72 0.34 0.84 20.54
C ALA A 72 1.72 0.79 21.23
N ASP A 73 2.81 0.61 20.47
CA ASP A 73 4.18 0.62 21.00
C ASP A 73 4.73 2.06 21.20
N ARG A 74 4.04 3.07 20.67
CA ARG A 74 4.45 4.49 20.75
C ARG A 74 4.14 5.15 22.09
N SER A 75 3.47 4.47 23.03
CA SER A 75 3.37 4.93 24.42
C SER A 75 4.66 4.70 25.22
N LEU A 76 5.66 4.02 24.66
CA LEU A 76 7.00 4.01 25.23
C LEU A 76 7.74 5.31 24.89
N PRO A 77 8.39 5.96 25.88
CA PRO A 77 9.12 7.20 25.63
C PRO A 77 10.17 6.98 24.55
N ARG A 78 10.10 7.79 23.49
CA ARG A 78 11.07 7.81 22.40
C ARG A 78 12.48 7.97 22.98
N ALA A 79 13.26 6.89 23.00
CA ALA A 79 14.67 6.95 23.37
C ALA A 79 15.43 7.74 22.30
N GLY A 80 15.48 9.06 22.46
CA GLY A 80 16.34 9.92 21.67
C GLY A 80 17.80 9.57 21.97
N LYS A 81 18.51 9.01 20.99
CA LYS A 81 19.97 9.07 20.97
C LYS A 81 20.45 9.40 19.56
N THR A 82 20.84 10.66 19.44
CA THR A 82 21.49 11.33 18.31
C THR A 82 22.69 10.51 17.83
N LEU A 83 22.65 9.99 16.61
CA LEU A 83 23.86 9.51 15.93
C LEU A 83 24.66 10.75 15.48
N ARG A 84 25.58 11.20 16.34
CA ARG A 84 26.59 12.19 15.98
C ARG A 84 27.51 11.60 14.92
N ASN A 85 27.60 12.30 13.79
CA ASN A 85 28.68 12.17 12.81
C ASN A 85 30.05 12.14 13.52
N VAL A 86 30.85 11.11 13.24
CA VAL A 86 32.30 11.19 13.36
C VAL A 86 32.90 10.77 12.03
N SER A 87 33.27 11.82 11.29
CA SER A 87 34.16 11.82 10.15
C SER A 87 35.52 11.18 10.45
N ALA A 88 36.12 10.62 9.39
CA ALA A 88 37.54 10.38 9.19
C ALA A 88 38.21 9.28 10.02
N LEU A 89 38.49 8.14 9.36
CA LEU A 89 39.86 7.62 9.34
C LEU A 89 40.14 6.80 8.08
N LYS A 90 40.69 7.47 7.07
CA LYS A 90 41.50 6.85 6.02
C LYS A 90 42.81 6.41 6.68
N ARG A 91 43.17 5.12 6.61
CA ARG A 91 44.57 4.65 6.58
C ARG A 91 44.64 3.19 6.15
N SER A 92 44.99 3.02 4.88
CA SER A 92 45.52 1.82 4.25
C SER A 92 46.87 1.42 4.87
N HIS A 93 47.06 0.14 5.21
CA HIS A 93 48.36 -0.55 5.09
C HIS A 93 48.24 -2.07 5.19
N SER A 94 49.06 -2.74 4.38
CA SER A 94 49.19 -4.17 4.15
C SER A 94 50.06 -4.88 5.21
N VAL A 95 50.05 -6.22 5.14
CA VAL A 95 51.00 -7.22 5.70
C VAL A 95 50.78 -7.64 7.15
N LYS A 96 50.60 -8.96 7.37
CA LYS A 96 51.49 -9.95 8.04
C LYS A 96 50.88 -11.35 7.79
N VAL A 97 51.46 -12.22 6.95
CA VAL A 97 52.46 -13.27 7.29
C VAL A 97 52.14 -14.03 8.59
N SER A 98 51.83 -15.33 8.47
CA SER A 98 52.59 -16.40 9.15
C SER A 98 52.16 -17.81 8.72
N ASP A 99 53.16 -18.56 8.27
CA ASP A 99 53.47 -19.99 8.46
C ASP A 99 52.45 -21.11 8.20
N ALA A 100 52.77 -21.92 7.19
CA ALA A 100 52.90 -23.38 7.29
C ALA A 100 53.87 -23.90 6.20
#